data_AF-A0A7X6ZFS5-F1
#
_entry.id   AF-A0A7X6ZFS5-F1
#
_cell.length_a   1.000
_cell.length_b   1.000
_cell.length_c   1.000
_cell.angle_alpha   90.00
_cell.angle_beta   90.00
_cell.angle_gamma   90.00
#
_symmetry.space_group_name_H-M   'P 1'
#
loop_
_entity.id
_entity.type
_entity.pdbx_description
1 polymer ?
#
loop_
_entity_poly.entity_id
_entity_poly.type
_entity_poly.pdbx_seq_one_letter_code
_entity_poly.pdbx_strand_id
1 'polypeptide(L)'
;MSRLFVLNKIGETTNKPKWHLPFQYVILLLIVMLGFWVRFWGISWGLPDRPDIHPDEHDYVIKHALSINRHHLDPDFLNYPSFLCYSVAALHKVLKYSDPDRPDWKANESGRIIVAVFGTLSILVIFLIARNLNGKVHSALLSAAFMALLPLHVWESHVAVTDVFMTFWILLTLLFSLKLLKQPTIQMAILTGICLGLATGAKYTAAITSIAIILTIALTKTDWLNKIKLLVIAGSTSLFACFLVTPFSFIRFTDTLKALAYEHAHTHGHHLGFSVPANGFQYHRFVYQLFAAWPFSFGVPLYLATLFGCIWFCFRPSRSRWVIIAFTTTYILLVCSMTFTPLRYYIPILSIGTLIAGLWLCKEISTSNKNMRRTTARLFTLFVLGYTAIFTFSTTSRFPNDTRVTASKWIQKRIDEGWKIHCFGWRRYLCFTDMYPGQIYEHHEKSLKHIYTMEADDLIQISSLHFLRWERHGNEGFIHAYDTLRNNSADFELMARFDNSFLNKKFYTALDPMFACYFISPTLEFYRRRQPQQIHSQVAQSEQLHALIASLPHTQVHLNSLCNTPLLFDLNDSFVSQEDITNELEKIGDEERIRFYDIYKHFGVRHQSVLK
;
A
#
# COMPACT_ATOMS: atom_id res chain seq x y z
N MET A 1 -60.57 -34.62 -55.23
CA MET A 1 -61.00 -35.55 -54.19
C MET A 1 -59.78 -36.10 -53.49
N SER A 2 -59.85 -36.21 -52.15
CA SER A 2 -59.15 -37.18 -51.27
C SER A 2 -57.62 -37.41 -51.44
N ARG A 3 -56.77 -37.00 -50.50
CA ARG A 3 -56.41 -37.68 -49.22
C ARG A 3 -55.78 -39.08 -49.39
N LEU A 4 -54.68 -39.28 -48.63
CA LEU A 4 -54.06 -40.53 -48.12
C LEU A 4 -53.08 -41.21 -49.11
N PHE A 5 -51.90 -41.74 -48.78
CA PHE A 5 -51.25 -42.06 -47.50
C PHE A 5 -49.77 -42.38 -47.80
N VAL A 6 -48.80 -41.77 -47.10
CA VAL A 6 -47.45 -42.34 -46.93
C VAL A 6 -47.13 -42.23 -45.44
N LEU A 7 -47.25 -43.36 -44.74
CA LEU A 7 -46.86 -43.48 -43.34
C LEU A 7 -45.53 -44.24 -43.23
N ASN A 8 -44.69 -43.65 -42.38
CA ASN A 8 -43.76 -44.27 -41.44
C ASN A 8 -42.48 -44.93 -41.94
N LYS A 9 -41.39 -44.16 -41.77
CA LYS A 9 -40.22 -44.64 -41.03
C LYS A 9 -39.73 -43.54 -40.08
N ILE A 10 -40.23 -43.56 -38.84
CA ILE A 10 -39.65 -42.85 -37.70
C ILE A 10 -38.63 -43.81 -37.08
N GLY A 11 -37.40 -43.35 -36.92
CA GLY A 11 -36.32 -44.11 -36.31
C GLY A 11 -35.12 -43.20 -35.98
N GLU A 12 -35.26 -42.50 -34.85
CA GLU A 12 -34.19 -42.01 -33.96
C GLU A 12 -33.05 -41.18 -34.56
N THR A 13 -33.21 -39.85 -34.54
CA THR A 13 -32.10 -38.90 -34.38
C THR A 13 -32.03 -38.44 -32.93
N THR A 14 -31.29 -39.17 -32.09
CA THR A 14 -30.91 -38.69 -30.76
C THR A 14 -29.86 -37.58 -30.88
N ASN A 15 -30.28 -36.37 -31.21
CA ASN A 15 -29.45 -35.17 -31.07
C ASN A 15 -29.38 -34.76 -29.60
N LYS A 16 -28.48 -35.39 -28.84
CA LYS A 16 -28.07 -34.84 -27.54
C LYS A 16 -27.30 -33.54 -27.80
N PRO A 17 -27.69 -32.38 -27.24
CA PRO A 17 -26.89 -31.17 -27.35
C PRO A 17 -25.57 -31.39 -26.61
N LYS A 18 -24.47 -31.50 -27.35
CA LYS A 18 -23.14 -31.48 -26.76
C LYS A 18 -22.84 -30.05 -26.31
N TRP A 19 -23.03 -29.79 -25.02
CA TRP A 19 -22.66 -28.53 -24.35
C TRP A 19 -21.13 -28.38 -24.31
N HIS A 20 -20.50 -28.14 -25.47
CA HIS A 20 -19.09 -27.79 -25.53
C HIS A 20 -18.97 -26.27 -25.34
N LEU A 21 -18.58 -25.85 -24.13
CA LEU A 21 -18.12 -24.49 -23.90
C LEU A 21 -16.98 -24.18 -24.88
N PRO A 22 -17.05 -23.08 -25.66
CA PRO A 22 -15.97 -22.74 -26.58
C PRO A 22 -14.65 -22.58 -25.81
N PHE A 23 -13.55 -23.09 -26.37
CA PHE A 23 -12.22 -23.14 -25.72
C PHE A 23 -11.76 -21.81 -25.08
N GLN A 24 -12.15 -20.67 -25.66
CA GLN A 24 -11.85 -19.33 -25.15
C GLN A 24 -12.49 -19.06 -23.77
N TYR A 25 -13.68 -19.59 -23.51
CA TYR A 25 -14.35 -19.46 -22.21
C TYR A 25 -13.72 -20.38 -21.16
N VAL A 26 -13.17 -21.52 -21.58
CA VAL A 26 -12.36 -22.37 -20.70
C VAL A 26 -11.08 -21.62 -20.28
N ILE A 27 -10.40 -20.95 -21.22
CA ILE A 27 -9.24 -20.09 -20.88
C ILE A 27 -9.64 -18.98 -19.91
N LEU A 28 -10.76 -18.29 -20.16
CA LEU A 28 -11.24 -17.25 -19.26
C LEU A 28 -11.52 -17.81 -17.85
N LEU A 29 -12.17 -18.97 -17.76
CA LEU A 29 -12.42 -19.65 -16.49
C LEU A 29 -11.10 -19.96 -15.77
N LEU A 30 -10.09 -20.50 -16.46
CA LEU A 30 -8.77 -20.76 -15.88
C LEU A 30 -8.09 -19.47 -15.39
N ILE A 31 -8.19 -18.37 -16.13
CA ILE A 31 -7.65 -17.06 -15.70
C ILE A 31 -8.36 -16.57 -14.43
N VAL A 32 -9.70 -16.72 -14.36
CA VAL A 32 -10.49 -16.33 -13.19
C VAL A 32 -10.17 -17.22 -12.00
N MET A 33 -10.04 -18.53 -12.20
CA MET A 33 -9.65 -19.48 -11.14
C MET A 33 -8.24 -19.21 -10.63
N LEU A 34 -7.29 -18.88 -11.51
CA LEU A 34 -5.96 -18.43 -11.13
C LEU A 34 -6.05 -17.15 -10.29
N GLY A 35 -6.77 -16.14 -10.77
CA GLY A 35 -6.94 -14.88 -10.05
C GLY A 35 -7.66 -15.03 -8.71
N PHE A 36 -8.60 -15.97 -8.60
CA PHE A 36 -9.23 -16.39 -7.34
C PHE A 36 -8.19 -17.01 -6.41
N TRP A 37 -7.51 -18.07 -6.86
CA TRP A 37 -6.57 -18.79 -6.03
C TRP A 37 -5.48 -17.89 -5.44
N VAL A 38 -4.88 -17.02 -6.25
CA VAL A 38 -3.82 -16.11 -5.77
C VAL A 38 -4.33 -15.09 -4.73
N ARG A 39 -5.60 -14.67 -4.79
CA ARG A 39 -6.19 -13.71 -3.83
C ARG A 39 -6.64 -14.36 -2.52
N PHE A 40 -6.88 -15.68 -2.55
CA PHE A 40 -7.25 -16.45 -1.37
C PHE A 40 -6.05 -17.14 -0.71
N TRP A 41 -4.94 -17.25 -1.41
CA TRP A 41 -3.70 -17.82 -0.87
C TRP A 41 -3.08 -16.89 0.19
N GLY A 42 -3.22 -17.25 1.46
CA GLY A 42 -2.77 -16.41 2.57
C GLY A 42 -3.82 -15.40 3.06
N ILE A 43 -5.10 -15.60 2.71
CA ILE A 43 -6.22 -14.75 3.17
C ILE A 43 -6.28 -14.60 4.71
N SER A 44 -5.83 -15.63 5.43
CA SER A 44 -5.73 -15.66 6.90
C SER A 44 -4.52 -14.89 7.45
N TRP A 45 -3.87 -14.04 6.66
CA TRP A 45 -2.67 -13.29 7.04
C TRP A 45 -2.77 -12.65 8.44
N GLY A 46 -1.83 -13.02 9.32
CA GLY A 46 -1.82 -12.55 10.70
C GLY A 46 -2.79 -13.29 11.63
N LEU A 47 -3.86 -13.92 11.16
CA LEU A 47 -4.89 -14.50 12.02
C LEU A 47 -4.52 -15.89 12.58
N PRO A 48 -4.96 -16.25 13.80
CA PRO A 48 -5.70 -15.42 14.76
C PRO A 48 -4.81 -14.49 15.60
N ASP A 49 -3.48 -14.64 15.51
CA ASP A 49 -2.53 -14.03 16.44
C ASP A 49 -2.50 -12.48 16.34
N ARG A 50 -2.55 -11.95 15.12
CA ARG A 50 -2.41 -10.52 14.74
C ARG A 50 -3.55 -10.06 13.82
N PRO A 51 -4.79 -9.93 14.31
CA PRO A 51 -5.90 -9.35 13.55
C PRO A 51 -5.73 -7.84 13.30
N ASP A 52 -4.80 -7.19 13.98
CA ASP A 52 -4.46 -5.76 13.88
C ASP A 52 -3.33 -5.47 12.89
N ILE A 53 -2.83 -6.48 12.16
CA ILE A 53 -1.58 -6.41 11.39
C ILE A 53 -1.59 -5.34 10.29
N HIS A 54 -2.76 -5.07 9.71
CA HIS A 54 -2.97 -4.00 8.76
C HIS A 54 -3.74 -2.85 9.43
N PRO A 55 -3.15 -1.65 9.52
CA PRO A 55 -3.71 -0.57 10.32
C PRO A 55 -5.11 -0.14 9.88
N ASP A 56 -5.27 0.05 8.57
CA ASP A 56 -6.50 0.59 8.00
C ASP A 56 -7.64 -0.43 7.98
N GLU A 57 -7.33 -1.72 8.06
CA GLU A 57 -8.33 -2.79 8.02
C GLU A 57 -9.15 -2.76 9.32
N HIS A 58 -8.45 -2.75 10.45
CA HIS A 58 -9.07 -2.74 11.75
C HIS A 58 -9.79 -1.41 12.03
N ASP A 59 -9.09 -0.28 11.82
CA ASP A 59 -9.57 1.03 12.26
C ASP A 59 -10.71 1.58 11.42
N TYR A 60 -10.70 1.36 10.10
CA TYR A 60 -11.66 2.00 9.20
C TYR A 60 -12.81 1.09 8.77
N VAL A 61 -12.67 -0.24 8.96
CA VAL A 61 -13.68 -1.20 8.48
C VAL A 61 -14.15 -2.13 9.59
N ILE A 62 -13.25 -2.94 10.17
CA ILE A 62 -13.67 -4.05 11.03
C ILE A 62 -14.31 -3.58 12.33
N LYS A 63 -13.71 -2.59 13.00
CA LYS A 63 -14.26 -2.00 14.23
C LYS A 63 -15.69 -1.48 14.02
N HIS A 64 -15.92 -0.78 12.90
CA HIS A 64 -17.22 -0.21 12.55
C HIS A 64 -18.21 -1.25 12.04
N ALA A 65 -17.76 -2.31 11.39
CA ALA A 65 -18.61 -3.44 11.01
C ALA A 65 -19.15 -4.18 12.25
N LEU A 66 -18.33 -4.34 13.29
CA LEU A 66 -18.70 -5.01 14.53
C LEU A 66 -19.66 -4.18 15.41
N SER A 67 -19.63 -2.85 15.33
CA SER A 67 -20.56 -2.00 16.10
C SER A 67 -22.00 -2.05 15.57
N ILE A 68 -22.19 -2.36 14.28
CA ILE A 68 -23.50 -2.40 13.64
C ILE A 68 -24.33 -3.56 14.21
N ASN A 69 -25.57 -3.30 14.63
CA ASN A 69 -26.53 -4.29 15.11
C ASN A 69 -27.98 -3.87 14.80
N ARG A 70 -28.99 -4.67 15.20
CA ARG A 70 -30.40 -4.39 14.88
C ARG A 70 -30.92 -3.09 15.48
N HIS A 71 -30.33 -2.62 16.58
CA HIS A 71 -30.72 -1.41 17.29
C HIS A 71 -29.82 -0.21 16.93
N HIS A 72 -28.68 -0.45 16.29
CA HIS A 72 -27.71 0.57 15.91
C HIS A 72 -27.16 0.28 14.51
N LEU A 73 -27.76 0.90 13.49
CA LEU A 73 -27.38 0.70 12.08
C LEU A 73 -26.32 1.70 11.60
N ASP A 74 -26.05 2.76 12.36
CA ASP A 74 -25.02 3.74 12.04
C ASP A 74 -23.63 3.16 12.40
N PRO A 75 -22.66 3.12 11.49
CA PRO A 75 -21.29 2.70 11.84
C PRO A 75 -20.54 3.72 12.71
N ASP A 76 -21.09 4.91 12.95
CA ASP A 76 -20.47 6.05 13.64
C ASP A 76 -19.15 6.52 13.02
N PHE A 77 -19.00 6.26 11.72
CA PHE A 77 -17.81 6.61 10.96
C PHE A 77 -18.20 6.93 9.53
N LEU A 78 -18.03 8.20 9.16
CA LEU A 78 -18.49 8.76 7.90
C LEU A 78 -17.35 9.24 7.01
N ASN A 79 -16.08 9.09 7.43
CA ASN A 79 -14.90 9.37 6.60
C ASN A 79 -14.86 8.45 5.37
N TYR A 80 -15.40 7.24 5.52
CA TYR A 80 -15.67 6.31 4.43
C TYR A 80 -17.17 5.98 4.42
N PRO A 81 -17.77 5.76 3.25
CA PRO A 81 -19.15 5.33 3.19
C PRO A 81 -19.31 3.87 3.64
N SER A 82 -20.51 3.54 4.12
CA SER A 82 -20.75 2.37 4.97
C SER A 82 -20.87 1.04 4.22
N PHE A 83 -20.81 1.03 2.88
CA PHE A 83 -21.16 -0.16 2.09
C PHE A 83 -20.27 -1.37 2.39
N LEU A 84 -18.96 -1.17 2.51
CA LEU A 84 -18.05 -2.25 2.87
C LEU A 84 -18.32 -2.71 4.31
N CYS A 85 -18.47 -1.78 5.26
CA CYS A 85 -18.77 -2.11 6.67
C CYS A 85 -20.06 -2.93 6.80
N TYR A 86 -21.13 -2.55 6.08
CA TYR A 86 -22.37 -3.34 6.05
C TYR A 86 -22.18 -4.72 5.43
N SER A 87 -21.39 -4.81 4.36
CA SER A 87 -21.09 -6.10 3.72
C SER A 87 -20.36 -7.03 4.71
N VAL A 88 -19.35 -6.51 5.42
CA VAL A 88 -18.62 -7.26 6.45
C VAL A 88 -19.54 -7.66 7.60
N ALA A 89 -20.31 -6.71 8.14
CA ALA A 89 -21.24 -6.97 9.23
C ALA A 89 -22.29 -8.04 8.86
N ALA A 90 -22.84 -7.97 7.65
CA ALA A 90 -23.81 -8.94 7.15
C ALA A 90 -23.19 -10.34 7.04
N LEU A 91 -22.05 -10.47 6.35
CA LEU A 91 -21.39 -11.77 6.18
C LEU A 91 -20.95 -12.35 7.52
N HIS A 92 -20.34 -11.54 8.40
CA HIS A 92 -19.91 -12.00 9.71
C HIS A 92 -21.07 -12.52 10.55
N LYS A 93 -22.21 -11.81 10.58
CA LYS A 93 -23.42 -12.25 11.30
C LYS A 93 -24.04 -13.51 10.71
N VAL A 94 -24.08 -13.64 9.39
CA VAL A 94 -24.56 -14.87 8.73
C VAL A 94 -23.69 -16.06 9.12
N LEU A 95 -22.36 -15.89 9.17
CA LEU A 95 -21.45 -16.95 9.62
C LEU A 95 -21.60 -17.24 11.11
N LYS A 96 -21.79 -16.22 11.96
CA LYS A 96 -22.04 -16.38 13.40
C LYS A 96 -23.39 -17.06 13.71
N TYR A 97 -24.37 -16.97 12.81
CA TYR A 97 -25.60 -17.76 12.93
C TYR A 97 -25.34 -19.27 12.80
N SER A 98 -24.36 -19.66 11.98
CA SER A 98 -23.97 -21.08 11.79
C SER A 98 -22.95 -21.56 12.82
N ASP A 99 -22.16 -20.64 13.37
CA ASP A 99 -21.13 -20.85 14.40
C ASP A 99 -21.31 -19.78 15.49
N PRO A 100 -22.20 -19.97 16.48
CA PRO A 100 -22.52 -18.97 17.49
C PRO A 100 -21.31 -18.49 18.30
N ASP A 101 -20.33 -19.36 18.50
CA ASP A 101 -19.09 -19.11 19.22
C ASP A 101 -18.00 -18.46 18.33
N ARG A 102 -18.34 -18.08 17.08
CA ARG A 102 -17.42 -17.41 16.16
C ARG A 102 -16.88 -16.12 16.82
N PRO A 103 -15.56 -16.02 17.05
CA PRO A 103 -14.97 -14.86 17.70
C PRO A 103 -14.94 -13.65 16.75
N ASP A 104 -15.03 -12.44 17.32
CA ASP A 104 -15.20 -11.21 16.55
C ASP A 104 -14.00 -10.88 15.66
N TRP A 105 -12.77 -11.32 16.00
CA TRP A 105 -11.59 -11.13 15.15
C TRP A 105 -11.76 -11.79 13.77
N LYS A 106 -12.62 -12.82 13.64
CA LYS A 106 -12.96 -13.45 12.36
C LYS A 106 -13.81 -12.56 11.45
N ALA A 107 -14.20 -11.35 11.87
CA ALA A 107 -14.74 -10.33 10.98
C ALA A 107 -13.70 -9.85 9.96
N ASN A 108 -12.40 -9.88 10.29
CA ASN A 108 -11.31 -9.62 9.34
C ASN A 108 -11.39 -10.59 8.15
N GLU A 109 -11.55 -11.89 8.40
CA GLU A 109 -11.72 -12.90 7.34
C GLU A 109 -12.93 -12.57 6.46
N SER A 110 -14.06 -12.20 7.06
CA SER A 110 -15.27 -11.83 6.32
C SER A 110 -15.01 -10.64 5.39
N GLY A 111 -14.33 -9.60 5.87
CA GLY A 111 -13.94 -8.47 5.06
C GLY A 111 -13.02 -8.85 3.91
N ARG A 112 -11.97 -9.63 4.19
CA ARG A 112 -11.00 -10.08 3.17
C ARG A 112 -11.64 -10.97 2.12
N ILE A 113 -12.54 -11.88 2.51
CA ILE A 113 -13.31 -12.71 1.57
C ILE A 113 -14.11 -11.82 0.61
N ILE A 114 -14.81 -10.81 1.13
CA ILE A 114 -15.58 -9.88 0.30
C ILE A 114 -14.64 -9.18 -0.70
N VAL A 115 -13.57 -8.56 -0.21
CA VAL A 115 -12.64 -7.83 -1.09
C VAL A 115 -11.99 -8.76 -2.13
N ALA A 116 -11.59 -9.97 -1.74
CA ALA A 116 -11.02 -10.96 -2.65
C ALA A 116 -12.01 -11.42 -3.72
N VAL A 117 -13.29 -11.70 -3.37
CA VAL A 117 -14.34 -12.07 -4.33
C VAL A 117 -14.54 -10.94 -5.34
N PHE A 118 -14.74 -9.71 -4.88
CA PHE A 118 -14.93 -8.57 -5.77
C PHE A 118 -13.68 -8.28 -6.62
N GLY A 119 -12.50 -8.51 -6.06
CA GLY A 119 -11.25 -8.43 -6.80
C GLY A 119 -11.09 -9.49 -7.89
N THR A 120 -11.55 -10.71 -7.66
CA THR A 120 -11.64 -11.76 -8.69
C THR A 120 -12.67 -11.42 -9.75
N LEU A 121 -13.85 -10.91 -9.37
CA LEU A 121 -14.90 -10.55 -10.33
C LEU A 121 -14.46 -9.40 -11.25
N SER A 122 -13.59 -8.50 -10.80
CA SER A 122 -13.01 -7.45 -11.65
C SER A 122 -12.29 -7.98 -12.89
N ILE A 123 -11.76 -9.22 -12.86
CA ILE A 123 -11.14 -9.90 -14.01
C ILE A 123 -12.17 -10.09 -15.14
N LEU A 124 -13.37 -10.55 -14.79
CA LEU A 124 -14.48 -10.71 -15.74
C LEU A 124 -14.93 -9.36 -16.30
N VAL A 125 -15.01 -8.34 -15.45
CA VAL A 125 -15.43 -7.01 -15.89
C VAL A 125 -14.42 -6.42 -16.88
N ILE A 126 -13.11 -6.55 -16.64
CA ILE A 126 -12.05 -6.14 -17.58
C ILE A 126 -12.18 -6.87 -18.92
N PHE A 127 -12.40 -8.19 -18.90
CA PHE A 127 -12.67 -8.96 -20.12
C PHE A 127 -13.87 -8.37 -20.90
N LEU A 128 -14.97 -8.09 -20.21
CA LEU A 128 -16.19 -7.54 -20.82
C LEU A 128 -15.98 -6.12 -21.37
N ILE A 129 -15.24 -5.26 -20.66
CA ILE A 129 -14.88 -3.91 -21.15
C ILE A 129 -14.04 -4.02 -22.42
N ALA A 130 -13.04 -4.90 -22.44
CA ALA A 130 -12.20 -5.13 -23.63
C ALA A 130 -13.03 -5.56 -24.85
N ARG A 131 -14.00 -6.47 -24.64
CA ARG A 131 -14.96 -6.87 -25.69
C ARG A 131 -15.85 -5.72 -26.13
N ASN A 132 -16.28 -4.87 -25.19
CA ASN A 132 -17.08 -3.69 -25.51
C ASN A 132 -16.29 -2.61 -26.26
N LEU A 133 -14.97 -2.53 -26.07
CA LEU A 133 -14.08 -1.66 -26.87
C LEU A 133 -13.74 -2.24 -28.25
N ASN A 134 -14.50 -3.23 -28.73
CA ASN A 134 -14.30 -3.96 -29.97
C ASN A 134 -12.96 -4.73 -30.02
N GLY A 135 -12.35 -4.99 -28.86
CA GLY A 135 -11.18 -5.85 -28.75
C GLY A 135 -11.53 -7.29 -29.13
N LYS A 136 -10.62 -7.97 -29.84
CA LYS A 136 -10.77 -9.41 -30.16
C LYS A 136 -10.79 -10.22 -28.86
N VAL A 137 -11.35 -11.43 -28.88
CA VAL A 137 -11.42 -12.28 -27.66
C VAL A 137 -10.05 -12.51 -27.04
N HIS A 138 -9.02 -12.73 -27.86
CA HIS A 138 -7.63 -12.86 -27.39
C HIS A 138 -7.12 -11.60 -26.66
N SER A 139 -7.51 -10.41 -27.12
CA SER A 139 -7.14 -9.15 -26.45
C SER A 139 -7.82 -9.05 -25.09
N ALA A 140 -9.11 -9.44 -25.03
CA ALA A 140 -9.86 -9.47 -23.78
C ALA A 140 -9.32 -10.51 -22.79
N LEU A 141 -8.92 -11.69 -23.26
CA LEU A 141 -8.26 -12.72 -22.44
C LEU A 141 -6.92 -12.22 -21.91
N LEU A 142 -6.12 -11.53 -22.73
CA LEU A 142 -4.84 -10.98 -22.30
C LEU A 142 -5.01 -9.86 -21.26
N SER A 143 -5.98 -8.95 -21.46
CA SER A 143 -6.35 -7.94 -20.45
C SER A 143 -6.79 -8.60 -19.13
N ALA A 144 -7.60 -9.66 -19.20
CA ALA A 144 -8.04 -10.40 -18.02
C ALA A 144 -6.87 -11.11 -17.32
N ALA A 145 -5.92 -11.69 -18.07
CA ALA A 145 -4.73 -12.32 -17.51
C ALA A 145 -3.85 -11.30 -16.76
N PHE A 146 -3.65 -10.11 -17.32
CA PHE A 146 -2.94 -9.03 -16.62
C PHE A 146 -3.69 -8.55 -15.38
N MET A 147 -5.02 -8.47 -15.41
CA MET A 147 -5.82 -8.12 -14.23
C MET A 147 -5.78 -9.21 -13.15
N ALA A 148 -5.79 -10.48 -13.55
CA ALA A 148 -5.69 -11.62 -12.63
C ALA A 148 -4.37 -11.59 -11.85
N LEU A 149 -3.30 -11.16 -12.50
CA LEU A 149 -1.93 -11.10 -12.00
C LEU A 149 -1.45 -9.68 -11.66
N LEU A 150 -2.31 -8.66 -11.62
CA LEU A 150 -1.87 -7.29 -11.34
C LEU A 150 -1.38 -7.22 -9.87
N PRO A 151 -0.07 -7.01 -9.59
CA PRO A 151 0.50 -7.25 -8.28
C PRO A 151 -0.20 -6.45 -7.18
N LEU A 152 -0.29 -5.12 -7.33
CA LEU A 152 -0.93 -4.28 -6.31
C LEU A 152 -2.40 -4.66 -6.09
N HIS A 153 -3.13 -4.95 -7.15
CA HIS A 153 -4.54 -5.35 -7.02
C HIS A 153 -4.65 -6.68 -6.26
N VAL A 154 -3.75 -7.63 -6.48
CA VAL A 154 -3.72 -8.90 -5.74
C VAL A 154 -3.40 -8.64 -4.26
N TRP A 155 -2.38 -7.84 -3.94
CA TRP A 155 -2.00 -7.55 -2.55
C TRP A 155 -3.15 -6.90 -1.78
N GLU A 156 -3.75 -5.88 -2.36
CA GLU A 156 -4.86 -5.14 -1.75
C GLU A 156 -6.17 -5.94 -1.74
N SER A 157 -6.22 -7.10 -2.40
CA SER A 157 -7.33 -8.06 -2.25
C SER A 157 -7.24 -8.90 -0.98
N HIS A 158 -6.08 -8.92 -0.30
CA HIS A 158 -5.87 -9.65 0.97
C HIS A 158 -6.19 -8.80 2.20
N VAL A 159 -6.63 -7.55 2.00
CA VAL A 159 -6.88 -6.60 3.08
C VAL A 159 -8.31 -6.08 2.93
N ALA A 160 -9.09 -6.08 4.01
CA ALA A 160 -10.45 -5.55 4.01
C ALA A 160 -10.48 -4.01 3.99
N VAL A 161 -10.01 -3.42 2.90
CA VAL A 161 -10.06 -1.98 2.60
C VAL A 161 -10.94 -1.70 1.39
N THR A 162 -11.30 -0.43 1.21
CA THR A 162 -12.32 -0.01 0.24
C THR A 162 -11.85 0.00 -1.21
N ASP A 163 -10.55 0.07 -1.50
CA ASP A 163 -10.02 0.40 -2.83
C ASP A 163 -10.33 -0.65 -3.91
N VAL A 164 -10.11 -1.95 -3.63
CA VAL A 164 -10.45 -3.03 -4.57
C VAL A 164 -11.96 -3.18 -4.74
N PHE A 165 -12.72 -3.08 -3.64
CA PHE A 165 -14.18 -3.17 -3.65
C PHE A 165 -14.80 -2.03 -4.47
N MET A 166 -14.33 -0.79 -4.27
CA MET A 166 -14.68 0.38 -5.08
C MET A 166 -14.33 0.18 -6.55
N THR A 167 -13.12 -0.33 -6.84
CA THR A 167 -12.64 -0.51 -8.21
C THR A 167 -13.56 -1.41 -9.03
N PHE A 168 -14.06 -2.51 -8.45
CA PHE A 168 -15.02 -3.38 -9.13
C PHE A 168 -16.25 -2.58 -9.61
N TRP A 169 -16.85 -1.79 -8.73
CA TRP A 169 -18.04 -1.00 -9.07
C TRP A 169 -17.75 0.12 -10.06
N ILE A 170 -16.56 0.74 -10.00
CA ILE A 170 -16.08 1.68 -11.03
C ILE A 170 -15.99 0.98 -12.39
N LEU A 171 -15.36 -0.19 -12.48
CA LEU A 171 -15.24 -0.94 -13.73
C LEU A 171 -16.62 -1.31 -14.28
N LEU A 172 -17.54 -1.72 -13.42
CA LEU A 172 -18.91 -2.05 -13.82
C LEU A 172 -19.67 -0.81 -14.33
N THR A 173 -19.48 0.34 -13.68
CA THR A 173 -19.99 1.64 -14.11
C THR A 173 -19.47 2.00 -15.51
N LEU A 174 -18.17 1.82 -15.77
CA LEU A 174 -17.57 2.06 -17.08
C LEU A 174 -18.10 1.07 -18.12
N LEU A 175 -18.25 -0.22 -17.78
CA LEU A 175 -18.83 -1.21 -18.68
C LEU A 175 -20.25 -0.83 -19.13
N PHE A 176 -21.12 -0.47 -18.18
CA PHE A 176 -22.48 -0.06 -18.51
C PHE A 176 -22.55 1.31 -19.20
N SER A 177 -21.64 2.23 -18.88
CA SER A 177 -21.47 3.48 -19.64
C SER A 177 -21.14 3.20 -21.11
N LEU A 178 -20.21 2.28 -21.38
CA LEU A 178 -19.88 1.88 -22.76
C LEU A 178 -21.05 1.18 -23.47
N LYS A 179 -21.84 0.37 -22.75
CA LYS A 179 -23.08 -0.21 -23.29
C LYS A 179 -24.13 0.86 -23.58
N LEU A 180 -24.31 1.83 -22.68
CA LEU A 180 -25.21 2.98 -22.85
C LEU A 180 -24.81 3.81 -24.08
N LEU A 181 -23.51 4.02 -24.30
CA LEU A 181 -23.02 4.74 -25.49
C LEU A 181 -23.45 4.08 -26.81
N LYS A 182 -23.45 2.74 -26.83
CA LYS A 182 -23.85 1.94 -28.01
C LYS A 182 -25.36 1.81 -28.13
N GLN A 183 -26.04 1.70 -27.00
CA GLN A 183 -27.48 1.49 -26.89
C GLN A 183 -28.05 2.44 -25.84
N PRO A 184 -28.41 3.68 -26.24
CA PRO A 184 -28.84 4.74 -25.33
C PRO A 184 -30.27 4.50 -24.82
N THR A 185 -30.42 3.50 -23.96
CA THR A 185 -31.69 3.05 -23.39
C THR A 185 -31.80 3.41 -21.90
N ILE A 186 -33.04 3.56 -21.42
CA ILE A 186 -33.33 3.79 -19.99
C ILE A 186 -32.73 2.69 -19.12
N GLN A 187 -32.83 1.43 -19.55
CA GLN A 187 -32.28 0.30 -18.80
C GLN A 187 -30.77 0.46 -18.59
N MET A 188 -30.02 0.84 -19.64
CA MET A 188 -28.59 1.07 -19.51
C MET A 188 -28.27 2.28 -18.64
N ALA A 189 -29.09 3.35 -18.66
CA ALA A 189 -28.93 4.49 -17.75
C ALA A 189 -29.16 4.09 -16.29
N ILE A 190 -30.20 3.29 -16.00
CA ILE A 190 -30.48 2.76 -14.66
C ILE A 190 -29.31 1.92 -14.16
N LEU A 191 -28.84 0.95 -14.95
CA LEU A 191 -27.71 0.09 -14.57
C LEU A 191 -26.43 0.90 -14.34
N THR A 192 -26.19 1.90 -15.19
CA THR A 192 -25.03 2.81 -15.06
C THR A 192 -25.10 3.62 -13.77
N GLY A 193 -26.28 4.20 -13.47
CA GLY A 193 -26.51 4.95 -12.23
C GLY A 193 -26.38 4.08 -10.99
N ILE A 194 -27.04 2.92 -10.94
CA ILE A 194 -26.92 1.97 -9.82
C ILE A 194 -25.45 1.64 -9.54
N CYS A 195 -24.67 1.31 -10.57
CA CYS A 195 -23.26 0.98 -10.39
C CYS A 195 -22.44 2.18 -9.87
N LEU A 196 -22.70 3.40 -10.35
CA LEU A 196 -22.04 4.62 -9.85
C LEU A 196 -22.39 4.86 -8.37
N GLY A 197 -23.65 4.66 -8.00
CA GLY A 197 -24.13 4.80 -6.63
C GLY A 197 -23.45 3.82 -5.68
N LEU A 198 -23.36 2.55 -6.08
CA LEU A 198 -22.65 1.51 -5.33
C LEU A 198 -21.13 1.76 -5.27
N ALA A 199 -20.53 2.28 -6.35
CA ALA A 199 -19.12 2.67 -6.35
C ALA A 199 -18.86 3.81 -5.35
N THR A 200 -19.72 4.84 -5.35
CA THR A 200 -19.63 5.98 -4.43
C THR A 200 -19.88 5.54 -2.98
N GLY A 201 -20.81 4.61 -2.77
CA GLY A 201 -21.07 3.98 -1.47
C GLY A 201 -19.92 3.08 -0.99
N ALA A 202 -19.07 2.58 -1.89
CA ALA A 202 -17.85 1.85 -1.51
C ALA A 202 -16.73 2.81 -1.10
N LYS A 203 -16.58 3.95 -1.80
CA LYS A 203 -15.66 5.04 -1.44
C LYS A 203 -16.07 6.33 -2.16
N TYR A 204 -16.16 7.45 -1.43
CA TYR A 204 -16.66 8.72 -2.00
C TYR A 204 -15.90 9.19 -3.23
N THR A 205 -14.59 8.90 -3.32
CA THR A 205 -13.74 9.26 -4.47
C THR A 205 -14.23 8.65 -5.78
N ALA A 206 -14.99 7.54 -5.76
CA ALA A 206 -15.56 6.94 -6.96
C ALA A 206 -16.61 7.83 -7.66
N ALA A 207 -17.19 8.82 -6.97
CA ALA A 207 -18.15 9.76 -7.55
C ALA A 207 -17.57 10.49 -8.77
N ILE A 208 -16.25 10.62 -8.86
CA ILE A 208 -15.55 11.20 -10.02
C ILE A 208 -15.80 10.45 -11.33
N THR A 209 -16.21 9.18 -11.25
CA THR A 209 -16.61 8.36 -12.41
C THR A 209 -17.83 8.92 -13.13
N SER A 210 -18.62 9.79 -12.47
CA SER A 210 -19.72 10.53 -13.09
C SER A 210 -19.31 11.33 -14.32
N ILE A 211 -18.06 11.82 -14.40
CA ILE A 211 -17.55 12.54 -15.59
C ILE A 211 -17.59 11.65 -16.84
N ALA A 212 -17.25 10.37 -16.71
CA ALA A 212 -17.35 9.43 -17.82
C ALA A 212 -18.79 9.16 -18.24
N ILE A 213 -19.75 9.18 -17.31
CA ILE A 213 -21.19 9.03 -17.61
C ILE A 213 -21.72 10.26 -18.32
N ILE A 214 -21.38 11.46 -17.85
CA ILE A 214 -21.77 12.72 -18.48
C ILE A 214 -21.24 12.77 -19.91
N LEU A 215 -19.95 12.45 -20.10
CA LEU A 215 -19.36 12.37 -21.45
C LEU A 215 -20.01 11.28 -22.30
N THR A 216 -20.30 10.11 -21.73
CA THR A 216 -21.00 9.02 -22.42
C THR A 216 -22.33 9.51 -23.00
N ILE A 217 -23.17 10.13 -22.17
CA ILE A 217 -24.49 10.64 -22.57
C ILE A 217 -24.34 11.79 -23.57
N ALA A 218 -23.34 12.66 -23.41
CA ALA A 218 -23.07 13.71 -24.38
C ALA A 218 -22.74 13.15 -25.78
N LEU A 219 -22.03 12.02 -25.83
CA LEU A 219 -21.58 11.35 -27.06
C LEU A 219 -22.61 10.39 -27.69
N THR A 220 -23.77 10.15 -27.05
CA THR A 220 -24.85 9.35 -27.66
C THR A 220 -25.44 10.06 -28.87
N LYS A 221 -25.97 9.27 -29.82
CA LYS A 221 -26.68 9.77 -31.01
C LYS A 221 -28.18 9.90 -30.74
N THR A 222 -28.56 10.60 -29.68
CA THR A 222 -29.96 10.91 -29.33
C THR A 222 -30.19 12.41 -29.32
N ASP A 223 -31.45 12.84 -29.41
CA ASP A 223 -31.84 14.23 -29.20
C ASP A 223 -31.56 14.70 -27.76
N TRP A 224 -31.63 16.01 -27.55
CA TRP A 224 -31.26 16.65 -26.28
C TRP A 224 -32.20 16.29 -25.13
N LEU A 225 -33.51 16.13 -25.38
CA LEU A 225 -34.48 15.74 -24.35
C LEU A 225 -34.16 14.33 -23.84
N ASN A 226 -33.85 13.41 -24.76
CA ASN A 226 -33.43 12.06 -24.38
C ASN A 226 -32.09 12.07 -23.62
N LYS A 227 -31.14 12.94 -23.96
CA LYS A 227 -29.90 13.08 -23.18
C LYS A 227 -30.18 13.52 -21.73
N ILE A 228 -31.02 14.54 -21.54
CA ILE A 228 -31.43 15.00 -20.21
C ILE A 228 -32.15 13.86 -19.46
N LYS A 229 -33.08 13.17 -20.12
CA LYS A 229 -33.79 12.02 -19.54
C LYS A 229 -32.84 10.94 -19.05
N LEU A 230 -31.87 10.53 -19.89
CA LEU A 230 -30.87 9.52 -19.52
C LEU A 230 -29.98 10.00 -18.36
N LEU A 231 -29.61 11.29 -18.36
CA LEU A 231 -28.79 11.89 -17.29
C LEU A 231 -29.54 11.93 -15.96
N VAL A 232 -30.80 12.37 -15.97
CA VAL A 232 -31.67 12.41 -14.78
C VAL A 232 -31.88 11.01 -14.23
N ILE A 233 -32.14 10.02 -15.10
CA ILE A 233 -32.32 8.62 -14.68
C ILE A 233 -31.04 8.05 -14.09
N ALA A 234 -29.89 8.24 -14.74
CA ALA A 234 -28.60 7.76 -14.22
C ALA A 234 -28.24 8.46 -12.90
N GLY A 235 -28.43 9.77 -12.79
CA GLY A 235 -28.19 10.53 -11.57
C GLY A 235 -29.10 10.11 -10.42
N SER A 236 -30.41 10.00 -10.66
CA SER A 236 -31.40 9.62 -9.64
C SER A 236 -31.17 8.21 -9.13
N THR A 237 -30.90 7.26 -10.03
CA THR A 237 -30.60 5.87 -9.63
C THR A 237 -29.25 5.72 -8.94
N SER A 238 -28.26 6.58 -9.27
CA SER A 238 -27.01 6.67 -8.53
C SER A 238 -27.21 7.17 -7.10
N LEU A 239 -27.96 8.26 -6.91
CA LEU A 239 -28.25 8.78 -5.58
C LEU A 239 -29.03 7.75 -4.75
N PHE A 240 -30.04 7.12 -5.34
CA PHE A 240 -30.83 6.09 -4.68
C PHE A 240 -29.97 4.87 -4.28
N ALA A 241 -29.17 4.33 -5.20
CA ALA A 241 -28.32 3.18 -4.91
C ALA A 241 -27.24 3.51 -3.86
N CYS A 242 -26.67 4.71 -3.89
CA CYS A 242 -25.74 5.19 -2.86
C CYS A 242 -26.44 5.28 -1.50
N PHE A 243 -27.63 5.87 -1.44
CA PHE A 243 -28.44 5.96 -0.23
C PHE A 243 -28.73 4.58 0.38
N LEU A 244 -29.04 3.57 -0.44
CA LEU A 244 -29.33 2.21 0.06
C LEU A 244 -28.14 1.55 0.78
N VAL A 245 -26.91 1.87 0.40
CA VAL A 245 -25.71 1.24 0.96
C VAL A 245 -24.93 2.13 1.93
N THR A 246 -25.29 3.41 2.02
CA THR A 246 -24.68 4.35 2.97
C THR A 246 -25.68 5.44 3.42
N PRO A 247 -26.84 5.06 3.98
CA PRO A 247 -27.94 6.00 4.24
C PRO A 247 -27.53 7.11 5.23
N PHE A 248 -26.66 6.80 6.20
CA PHE A 248 -26.19 7.77 7.20
C PHE A 248 -25.31 8.88 6.60
N SER A 249 -24.68 8.65 5.45
CA SER A 249 -24.01 9.74 4.71
C SER A 249 -25.00 10.83 4.24
N PHE A 250 -26.27 10.46 4.06
CA PHE A 250 -27.34 11.39 3.67
C PHE A 250 -28.12 11.90 4.88
N ILE A 251 -28.42 11.03 5.84
CA ILE A 251 -29.16 11.40 7.06
C ILE A 251 -28.32 12.36 7.92
N ARG A 252 -27.03 12.06 8.09
CA ARG A 252 -26.06 12.87 8.83
C ARG A 252 -25.17 13.66 7.87
N PHE A 253 -25.79 14.34 6.91
CA PHE A 253 -25.08 15.02 5.83
C PHE A 253 -24.07 16.05 6.35
N THR A 254 -24.42 16.82 7.39
CA THR A 254 -23.51 17.80 8.01
C THR A 254 -22.25 17.14 8.59
N ASP A 255 -22.38 15.98 9.24
CA ASP A 255 -21.23 15.23 9.76
C ASP A 255 -20.41 14.63 8.62
N THR A 256 -21.08 14.20 7.54
CA THR A 256 -20.41 13.72 6.33
C THR A 256 -19.57 14.81 5.68
N LEU A 257 -20.06 16.05 5.61
CA LEU A 257 -19.27 17.17 5.09
C LEU A 257 -18.04 17.45 5.96
N LYS A 258 -18.16 17.38 7.29
CA LYS A 258 -17.01 17.50 8.20
C LYS A 258 -16.01 16.37 7.99
N ALA A 259 -16.48 15.14 7.84
CA ALA A 259 -15.64 13.97 7.57
C ALA A 259 -14.90 14.09 6.23
N LEU A 260 -15.58 14.56 5.17
CA LEU A 260 -14.96 14.83 3.87
C LEU A 260 -13.92 15.95 3.95
N ALA A 261 -14.17 17.01 4.72
CA ALA A 261 -13.21 18.07 4.95
C ALA A 261 -11.97 17.56 5.72
N TYR A 262 -12.17 16.70 6.71
CA TYR A 262 -11.10 16.01 7.42
C TYR A 262 -10.26 15.16 6.46
N GLU A 263 -10.89 14.32 5.62
CA GLU A 263 -10.18 13.47 4.65
C GLU A 263 -9.45 14.30 3.58
N HIS A 264 -10.01 15.44 3.17
CA HIS A 264 -9.32 16.38 2.29
C HIS A 264 -8.06 16.95 2.94
N ALA A 265 -8.15 17.43 4.19
CA ALA A 265 -6.99 17.89 4.94
C ALA A 265 -5.98 16.75 5.18
N HIS A 266 -6.45 15.55 5.49
CA HIS A 266 -5.63 14.36 5.71
C HIS A 266 -4.82 14.00 4.46
N THR A 267 -5.45 13.97 3.27
CA THR A 267 -4.78 13.64 1.99
C THR A 267 -3.79 14.71 1.50
N HIS A 268 -3.91 15.94 2.00
CA HIS A 268 -2.97 17.04 1.74
C HIS A 268 -1.96 17.24 2.88
N GLY A 269 -2.14 16.52 3.99
CA GLY A 269 -1.24 16.52 5.15
C GLY A 269 0.06 15.76 4.90
N HIS A 270 0.99 15.93 5.83
CA HIS A 270 2.27 15.23 5.81
C HIS A 270 2.19 13.95 6.65
N HIS A 271 2.34 12.81 5.98
CA HIS A 271 2.39 11.46 6.54
C HIS A 271 3.79 10.90 6.32
N LEU A 272 4.54 10.76 7.41
CA LEU A 272 5.89 10.24 7.35
C LEU A 272 5.90 8.85 6.68
N GLY A 273 6.74 8.70 5.66
CA GLY A 273 6.80 7.48 4.84
C GLY A 273 5.86 7.42 3.63
N PHE A 274 4.88 8.30 3.49
CA PHE A 274 3.88 8.23 2.41
C PHE A 274 3.64 9.54 1.69
N SER A 275 4.05 10.66 2.28
CA SER A 275 3.88 11.95 1.66
C SER A 275 4.98 12.28 0.65
N VAL A 276 4.60 13.08 -0.35
CA VAL A 276 5.48 13.87 -1.19
C VAL A 276 5.31 15.37 -0.84
N PRO A 277 6.36 16.20 -0.89
CA PRO A 277 7.72 15.85 -1.29
C PRO A 277 8.51 15.07 -0.23
N ALA A 278 9.59 14.43 -0.69
CA ALA A 278 10.62 13.77 0.10
C ALA A 278 11.97 13.90 -0.66
N ASN A 279 13.05 13.28 -0.19
CA ASN A 279 14.38 13.48 -0.78
C ASN A 279 14.56 12.70 -2.08
N GLY A 280 14.63 13.41 -3.22
CA GLY A 280 14.89 12.83 -4.54
C GLY A 280 13.93 13.36 -5.62
N PHE A 281 14.37 13.34 -6.89
CA PHE A 281 13.61 13.91 -8.01
C PHE A 281 12.24 13.25 -8.22
N GLN A 282 12.10 11.98 -7.84
CA GLN A 282 10.86 11.23 -7.99
C GLN A 282 9.77 11.68 -7.02
N TYR A 283 10.11 12.31 -5.88
CA TYR A 283 9.13 12.65 -4.85
C TYR A 283 8.44 13.99 -5.11
N HIS A 284 7.89 14.15 -6.30
CA HIS A 284 7.00 15.26 -6.64
C HIS A 284 5.65 14.71 -7.12
N ARG A 285 4.59 15.50 -6.92
CA ARG A 285 3.26 15.19 -7.45
C ARG A 285 3.36 14.94 -8.95
N PHE A 286 2.60 13.97 -9.45
CA PHE A 286 2.64 13.45 -10.84
C PHE A 286 3.94 12.74 -11.26
N VAL A 287 5.10 13.10 -10.71
CA VAL A 287 6.39 12.47 -11.01
C VAL A 287 6.53 11.14 -10.26
N TYR A 288 6.17 11.12 -8.98
CA TYR A 288 6.27 9.93 -8.11
C TYR A 288 5.56 8.73 -8.70
N GLN A 289 4.40 8.96 -9.31
CA GLN A 289 3.60 7.91 -9.88
C GLN A 289 4.28 7.24 -11.08
N LEU A 290 4.88 8.05 -11.97
CA LEU A 290 5.55 7.56 -13.18
C LEU A 290 6.89 6.88 -12.89
N PHE A 291 7.64 7.36 -11.90
CA PHE A 291 9.02 6.93 -11.68
C PHE A 291 9.21 5.97 -10.50
N ALA A 292 8.26 5.90 -9.55
CA ALA A 292 8.33 4.99 -8.42
C ALA A 292 7.06 4.12 -8.28
N ALA A 293 5.90 4.76 -8.09
CA ALA A 293 4.68 4.06 -7.68
C ALA A 293 4.20 3.03 -8.72
N TRP A 294 4.01 3.42 -9.98
CA TRP A 294 3.48 2.53 -11.02
C TRP A 294 4.46 1.44 -11.48
N PRO A 295 5.78 1.70 -11.62
CA PRO A 295 6.76 0.64 -11.84
C PRO A 295 6.68 -0.50 -10.81
N PHE A 296 6.51 -0.17 -9.53
CA PHE A 296 6.34 -1.16 -8.46
C PHE A 296 4.95 -1.79 -8.47
N SER A 297 3.90 -1.01 -8.69
CA SER A 297 2.51 -1.49 -8.63
C SER A 297 2.14 -2.46 -9.76
N PHE A 298 2.68 -2.26 -10.97
CA PHE A 298 2.48 -3.15 -12.11
C PHE A 298 3.51 -4.28 -12.20
N GLY A 299 4.74 -4.05 -11.71
CA GLY A 299 5.93 -4.70 -12.24
C GLY A 299 6.43 -3.99 -13.51
N VAL A 300 7.75 -3.82 -13.67
CA VAL A 300 8.34 -2.98 -14.72
C VAL A 300 7.88 -3.36 -16.15
N PRO A 301 7.86 -4.65 -16.54
CA PRO A 301 7.45 -5.01 -17.91
C PRO A 301 5.98 -4.66 -18.22
N LEU A 302 5.06 -4.89 -17.28
CA LEU A 302 3.66 -4.56 -17.46
C LEU A 302 3.43 -3.03 -17.41
N TYR A 303 4.20 -2.31 -16.58
CA TYR A 303 4.22 -0.86 -16.58
C TYR A 303 4.60 -0.30 -17.96
N LEU A 304 5.69 -0.79 -18.56
CA LEU A 304 6.13 -0.36 -19.89
C LEU A 304 5.11 -0.71 -20.98
N ALA A 305 4.55 -1.93 -20.94
CA ALA A 305 3.47 -2.32 -21.86
C ALA A 305 2.24 -1.43 -21.72
N THR A 306 1.91 -1.00 -20.51
CA THR A 306 0.83 -0.05 -20.23
C THR A 306 1.17 1.33 -20.77
N LEU A 307 2.38 1.84 -20.56
CA LEU A 307 2.81 3.16 -21.04
C LEU A 307 2.72 3.26 -22.58
N PHE A 308 3.30 2.29 -23.30
CA PHE A 308 3.19 2.22 -24.76
C PHE A 308 1.76 1.99 -25.24
N GLY A 309 1.00 1.18 -24.49
CA GLY A 309 -0.42 0.96 -24.74
C GLY A 309 -1.23 2.25 -24.61
N CYS A 310 -0.97 3.09 -23.60
CA CYS A 310 -1.65 4.36 -23.38
C CYS A 310 -1.37 5.33 -24.52
N ILE A 311 -0.12 5.44 -24.96
CA ILE A 311 0.26 6.23 -26.15
C ILE A 311 -0.57 5.75 -27.36
N TRP A 312 -0.58 4.45 -27.65
CA TRP A 312 -1.39 3.89 -28.74
C TRP A 312 -2.90 4.12 -28.56
N PHE A 313 -3.41 4.07 -27.34
CA PHE A 313 -4.81 4.20 -27.02
C PHE A 313 -5.32 5.61 -27.32
N CYS A 314 -4.56 6.63 -26.91
CA CYS A 314 -4.83 8.05 -27.12
C CYS A 314 -4.77 8.46 -28.60
N PHE A 315 -3.80 7.95 -29.36
CA PHE A 315 -3.65 8.26 -30.80
C PHE A 315 -4.65 7.54 -31.73
N ARG A 316 -5.62 6.83 -31.16
CA ARG A 316 -6.64 6.09 -31.91
C ARG A 316 -8.03 6.41 -31.35
N PRO A 317 -8.46 7.68 -31.41
CA PRO A 317 -9.66 8.13 -30.73
C PRO A 317 -10.91 7.44 -31.28
N SER A 318 -11.82 7.11 -30.36
CA SER A 318 -13.18 6.70 -30.67
C SER A 318 -14.06 7.12 -29.49
N ARG A 319 -15.37 7.25 -29.69
CA ARG A 319 -16.29 7.68 -28.62
C ARG A 319 -16.13 6.84 -27.36
N SER A 320 -16.02 5.52 -27.50
CA SER A 320 -15.81 4.60 -26.38
C SER A 320 -14.46 4.79 -25.68
N ARG A 321 -13.39 5.10 -26.43
CA ARG A 321 -12.09 5.38 -25.82
C ARG A 321 -12.05 6.73 -25.11
N TRP A 322 -12.76 7.73 -25.64
CA TRP A 322 -12.89 9.03 -24.97
C TRP A 322 -13.54 8.91 -23.59
N VAL A 323 -14.52 8.03 -23.42
CA VAL A 323 -15.12 7.73 -22.10
C VAL A 323 -14.08 7.19 -21.12
N ILE A 324 -13.26 6.22 -21.55
CA ILE A 324 -12.18 5.65 -20.71
C ILE A 324 -11.09 6.68 -20.44
N ILE A 325 -10.67 7.46 -21.44
CA ILE A 325 -9.68 8.53 -21.28
C ILE A 325 -10.18 9.59 -20.31
N ALA A 326 -11.43 10.03 -20.41
CA ALA A 326 -12.00 11.02 -19.51
C ALA A 326 -11.99 10.55 -18.05
N PHE A 327 -12.47 9.33 -17.78
CA PHE A 327 -12.34 8.74 -16.44
C PHE A 327 -10.88 8.69 -15.98
N THR A 328 -10.01 8.09 -16.80
CA THR A 328 -8.63 7.81 -16.42
C THR A 328 -7.86 9.10 -16.13
N THR A 329 -7.98 10.10 -17.00
CA THR A 329 -7.32 11.40 -16.85
C THR A 329 -7.86 12.13 -15.62
N THR A 330 -9.17 12.22 -15.43
CA THR A 330 -9.72 12.90 -14.26
C THR A 330 -9.34 12.19 -12.96
N TYR A 331 -9.38 10.86 -12.93
CA TYR A 331 -8.98 10.10 -11.75
C TYR A 331 -7.50 10.29 -11.45
N ILE A 332 -6.61 10.25 -12.47
CA ILE A 332 -5.17 10.57 -12.32
C ILE A 332 -4.99 11.98 -11.75
N LEU A 333 -5.67 12.98 -12.30
CA LEU A 333 -5.57 14.36 -11.81
C LEU A 333 -5.96 14.47 -10.33
N LEU A 334 -7.01 13.76 -9.91
CA LEU A 334 -7.42 13.71 -8.51
C LEU A 334 -6.35 13.06 -7.63
N VAL A 335 -5.98 11.80 -7.88
CA VAL A 335 -5.11 11.04 -6.96
C VAL A 335 -3.65 11.45 -7.00
N CYS A 336 -3.16 11.98 -8.12
CA CYS A 336 -1.79 12.47 -8.24
C CYS A 336 -1.62 13.91 -7.72
N SER A 337 -2.72 14.63 -7.47
CA SER A 337 -2.67 15.97 -6.84
C SER A 337 -2.42 15.94 -5.33
N MET A 338 -2.68 14.79 -4.68
CA MET A 338 -2.53 14.60 -3.23
C MET A 338 -1.06 14.55 -2.82
N THR A 339 -0.74 15.00 -1.60
CA THR A 339 0.59 14.79 -1.01
C THR A 339 0.71 13.39 -0.43
N PHE A 340 -0.36 12.88 0.18
CA PHE A 340 -0.42 11.52 0.68
C PHE A 340 -0.62 10.53 -0.46
N THR A 341 0.35 9.63 -0.67
CA THR A 341 0.40 8.75 -1.85
C THR A 341 0.37 7.23 -1.56
N PRO A 342 -0.60 6.69 -0.81
CA PRO A 342 -0.76 5.24 -0.73
C PRO A 342 -0.98 4.62 -2.11
N LEU A 343 -0.20 3.59 -2.46
CA LEU A 343 -0.28 3.00 -3.80
C LEU A 343 -1.68 2.49 -4.14
N ARG A 344 -2.41 1.95 -3.16
CA ARG A 344 -3.78 1.45 -3.34
C ARG A 344 -4.77 2.46 -3.95
N TYR A 345 -4.51 3.76 -3.83
CA TYR A 345 -5.35 4.79 -4.48
C TYR A 345 -5.30 4.70 -6.00
N TYR A 346 -4.26 4.09 -6.56
CA TYR A 346 -4.07 3.93 -8.01
C TYR A 346 -4.77 2.69 -8.59
N ILE A 347 -5.37 1.80 -7.78
CA ILE A 347 -5.95 0.53 -8.30
C ILE A 347 -6.93 0.72 -9.47
N PRO A 348 -7.85 1.73 -9.48
CA PRO A 348 -8.72 1.95 -10.64
C PRO A 348 -7.97 2.23 -11.93
N ILE A 349 -6.94 3.09 -11.89
CA ILE A 349 -6.16 3.45 -13.09
C ILE A 349 -5.22 2.32 -13.52
N LEU A 350 -4.68 1.55 -12.56
CA LEU A 350 -3.88 0.37 -12.86
C LEU A 350 -4.73 -0.71 -13.56
N SER A 351 -5.97 -0.89 -13.11
CA SER A 351 -6.93 -1.82 -13.73
C SER A 351 -7.22 -1.43 -15.18
N ILE A 352 -7.44 -0.14 -15.46
CA ILE A 352 -7.55 0.35 -16.85
C ILE A 352 -6.23 0.18 -17.62
N GLY A 353 -5.08 0.30 -16.95
CA GLY A 353 -3.78 0.00 -17.55
C GLY A 353 -3.66 -1.43 -18.06
N THR A 354 -4.12 -2.43 -17.29
CA THR A 354 -4.14 -3.85 -17.72
C THR A 354 -5.01 -4.07 -18.96
N LEU A 355 -6.16 -3.39 -19.02
CA LEU A 355 -7.03 -3.37 -20.18
C LEU A 355 -6.30 -2.84 -21.41
N ILE A 356 -5.67 -1.67 -21.29
CA ILE A 356 -4.97 -1.00 -22.39
C ILE A 356 -3.77 -1.82 -22.86
N ALA A 357 -2.96 -2.37 -21.95
CA ALA A 357 -1.82 -3.22 -22.26
C ALA A 357 -2.24 -4.47 -23.05
N GLY A 358 -3.31 -5.16 -22.61
CA GLY A 358 -3.82 -6.35 -23.31
C GLY A 358 -4.38 -6.04 -24.71
N LEU A 359 -5.08 -4.92 -24.87
CA LEU A 359 -5.55 -4.45 -26.18
C LEU A 359 -4.39 -4.14 -27.14
N TRP A 360 -3.37 -3.44 -26.66
CA TRP A 360 -2.22 -3.03 -27.47
C TRP A 360 -1.35 -4.24 -27.89
N LEU A 361 -0.92 -5.07 -26.94
CA LEU A 361 -0.04 -6.22 -27.21
C LEU A 361 -0.70 -7.22 -28.17
N CYS A 362 -1.99 -7.51 -27.97
CA CYS A 362 -2.70 -8.41 -28.87
C CYS A 362 -2.85 -7.83 -30.29
N LYS A 363 -2.98 -6.51 -30.41
CA LYS A 363 -2.97 -5.83 -31.71
C LYS A 363 -1.60 -5.98 -32.37
N GLU A 364 -0.51 -5.73 -31.65
CA GLU A 364 0.86 -5.91 -32.17
C GLU A 364 1.14 -7.35 -32.65
N ILE A 365 0.61 -8.35 -31.95
CA ILE A 365 0.72 -9.77 -32.36
C ILE A 365 -0.11 -10.09 -33.62
N SER A 366 -1.23 -9.40 -33.85
CA SER A 366 -2.20 -9.77 -34.89
C SER A 366 -2.13 -8.95 -36.17
N THR A 367 -1.63 -7.72 -36.13
CA THR A 367 -1.59 -6.81 -37.30
C THR A 367 -0.19 -6.66 -37.93
N SER A 368 0.83 -7.33 -37.39
CA SER A 368 2.19 -7.16 -37.88
C SER A 368 2.48 -8.08 -39.07
N ASN A 369 2.67 -7.49 -40.25
CA ASN A 369 2.98 -8.21 -41.50
C ASN A 369 4.41 -8.79 -41.53
N LYS A 370 5.31 -8.28 -40.68
CA LYS A 370 6.70 -8.77 -40.58
C LYS A 370 6.77 -9.87 -39.51
N ASN A 371 7.16 -11.08 -39.91
CA ASN A 371 7.32 -12.23 -39.01
C ASN A 371 8.19 -11.92 -37.79
N MET A 372 9.25 -11.12 -37.96
CA MET A 372 10.12 -10.69 -36.87
C MET A 372 9.37 -9.88 -35.80
N ARG A 373 8.69 -8.77 -36.17
CA ARG A 373 7.96 -7.94 -35.20
C ARG A 373 6.84 -8.70 -34.51
N ARG A 374 6.15 -9.60 -35.23
CA ARG A 374 5.14 -10.49 -34.64
C ARG A 374 5.74 -11.42 -33.59
N THR A 375 6.90 -12.01 -33.89
CA THR A 375 7.62 -12.91 -32.98
C THR A 375 8.14 -12.15 -31.76
N THR A 376 8.74 -10.97 -31.96
CA THR A 376 9.15 -10.09 -30.86
C THR A 376 7.99 -9.70 -29.96
N ALA A 377 6.83 -9.33 -30.52
CA ALA A 377 5.65 -8.99 -29.72
C ALA A 377 5.12 -10.18 -28.90
N ARG A 378 5.18 -11.40 -29.45
CA ARG A 378 4.82 -12.63 -28.71
C ARG A 378 5.80 -12.91 -27.57
N LEU A 379 7.10 -12.89 -27.84
CA LEU A 379 8.14 -13.10 -26.84
C LEU A 379 8.06 -12.03 -25.74
N PHE A 380 7.86 -10.77 -26.11
CA PHE A 380 7.65 -9.68 -25.15
C PHE A 380 6.39 -9.89 -24.32
N THR A 381 5.26 -10.31 -24.93
CA THR A 381 4.03 -10.61 -24.18
C THR A 381 4.22 -11.77 -23.20
N LEU A 382 4.91 -12.83 -23.61
CA LEU A 382 5.25 -13.97 -22.75
C LEU A 382 6.17 -13.54 -21.60
N PHE A 383 7.17 -12.69 -21.88
CA PHE A 383 8.03 -12.11 -20.87
C PHE A 383 7.25 -11.24 -19.87
N VAL A 384 6.37 -10.36 -20.35
CA VAL A 384 5.51 -9.53 -19.48
C VAL A 384 4.64 -10.41 -18.60
N LEU A 385 3.97 -11.43 -19.14
CA LEU A 385 3.15 -12.37 -18.37
C LEU A 385 3.99 -13.15 -17.35
N GLY A 386 5.12 -13.72 -17.77
CA GLY A 386 6.00 -14.52 -16.91
C GLY A 386 6.58 -13.70 -15.76
N TYR A 387 7.11 -12.51 -16.05
CA TYR A 387 7.62 -11.61 -15.02
C TYR A 387 6.51 -11.19 -14.06
N THR A 388 5.35 -10.75 -14.57
CA THR A 388 4.23 -10.29 -13.75
C THR A 388 3.72 -11.41 -12.84
N ALA A 389 3.65 -12.65 -13.35
CA ALA A 389 3.32 -13.81 -12.55
C ALA A 389 4.34 -14.04 -11.43
N ILE A 390 5.64 -14.17 -11.76
CA ILE A 390 6.69 -14.42 -10.76
C ILE A 390 6.75 -13.30 -9.71
N PHE A 391 6.62 -12.04 -10.14
CA PHE A 391 6.60 -10.90 -9.23
C PHE A 391 5.39 -10.98 -8.29
N THR A 392 4.19 -11.23 -8.80
CA THR A 392 2.96 -11.38 -8.01
C THR A 392 3.06 -12.55 -7.03
N PHE A 393 3.53 -13.71 -7.48
CA PHE A 393 3.69 -14.89 -6.62
C PHE A 393 4.73 -14.66 -5.53
N SER A 394 5.90 -14.12 -5.87
CA SER A 394 6.96 -13.84 -4.89
C SER A 394 6.50 -12.86 -3.82
N THR A 395 5.79 -11.79 -4.21
CA THR A 395 5.28 -10.78 -3.28
C THR A 395 4.09 -11.27 -2.45
N THR A 396 3.21 -12.09 -3.03
CA THR A 396 2.04 -12.68 -2.33
C THR A 396 2.45 -13.77 -1.35
N SER A 397 3.54 -14.51 -1.62
CA SER A 397 4.07 -15.53 -0.70
C SER A 397 4.46 -14.98 0.70
N ARG A 398 4.55 -13.65 0.83
CA ARG A 398 4.83 -12.96 2.09
C ARG A 398 3.63 -12.90 3.04
N PHE A 399 2.40 -13.06 2.55
CA PHE A 399 1.20 -13.05 3.41
C PHE A 399 1.15 -14.28 4.34
N PRO A 400 1.30 -15.54 3.87
CA PRO A 400 1.42 -16.69 4.77
C PRO A 400 2.67 -16.66 5.66
N ASN A 401 3.74 -16.01 5.20
CA ASN A 401 5.07 -16.02 5.83
C ASN A 401 5.47 -14.64 6.37
N ASP A 402 4.54 -13.94 7.03
CA ASP A 402 4.84 -12.61 7.58
C ASP A 402 5.87 -12.71 8.71
N THR A 403 6.90 -11.89 8.60
CA THR A 403 8.00 -11.79 9.55
C THR A 403 7.52 -11.41 10.96
N ARG A 404 6.46 -10.60 11.12
CA ARG A 404 5.92 -10.24 12.43
C ARG A 404 5.33 -11.44 13.14
N VAL A 405 4.59 -12.30 12.44
CA VAL A 405 4.02 -13.54 13.01
C VAL A 405 5.13 -14.51 13.37
N THR A 406 6.12 -14.68 12.49
CA THR A 406 7.24 -15.60 12.72
C THR A 406 8.12 -15.14 13.89
N ALA A 407 8.42 -13.83 13.95
CA ALA A 407 9.16 -13.23 15.05
C ALA A 407 8.39 -13.31 16.38
N SER A 408 7.07 -13.16 16.36
CA SER A 408 6.22 -13.28 17.55
C SER A 408 6.39 -14.64 18.23
N LYS A 409 6.35 -15.72 17.43
CA LYS A 409 6.55 -17.10 17.92
C LYS A 409 7.95 -17.34 18.47
N TRP A 410 8.96 -16.68 17.90
CA TRP A 410 10.33 -16.76 18.41
C TRP A 410 10.48 -16.01 19.73
N ILE A 411 9.88 -14.83 19.85
CA ILE A 411 9.90 -14.02 21.08
C ILE A 411 9.15 -14.68 22.22
N GLN A 412 8.01 -15.30 21.93
CA GLN A 412 7.20 -15.97 22.95
C GLN A 412 8.05 -16.93 23.79
N LYS A 413 8.92 -17.72 23.12
CA LYS A 413 9.83 -18.65 23.81
C LYS A 413 10.90 -17.97 24.67
N ARG A 414 11.28 -16.73 24.36
CA ARG A 414 12.33 -15.96 25.09
C ARG A 414 11.76 -15.18 26.28
N ILE A 415 10.54 -14.68 26.13
CA ILE A 415 9.75 -14.10 27.23
C ILE A 415 9.57 -15.15 28.35
N ASP A 416 9.25 -16.40 27.99
CA ASP A 416 9.15 -17.51 28.94
C ASP A 416 10.48 -17.78 29.69
N GLU A 417 11.62 -17.38 29.11
CA GLU A 417 12.96 -17.47 29.71
C GLU A 417 13.30 -16.22 30.56
N GLY A 418 12.38 -15.25 30.70
CA GLY A 418 12.51 -14.07 31.57
C GLY A 418 13.03 -12.79 30.88
N TRP A 419 13.12 -12.75 29.55
CA TRP A 419 13.67 -11.61 28.82
C TRP A 419 12.67 -10.44 28.75
N LYS A 420 13.17 -9.22 28.98
CA LYS A 420 12.43 -7.98 28.71
C LYS A 420 12.70 -7.53 27.28
N ILE A 421 11.72 -6.87 26.65
CA ILE A 421 11.81 -6.45 25.27
C ILE A 421 11.47 -4.97 25.12
N HIS A 422 12.41 -4.21 24.57
CA HIS A 422 12.25 -2.82 24.21
C HIS A 422 11.92 -2.65 22.73
N CYS A 423 10.87 -1.88 22.49
CA CYS A 423 10.21 -1.77 21.22
C CYS A 423 10.17 -0.31 20.81
N PHE A 424 10.71 0.04 19.66
CA PHE A 424 10.73 1.44 19.22
C PHE A 424 9.75 1.67 18.09
N GLY A 425 8.83 2.62 18.27
CA GLY A 425 7.89 3.08 17.25
C GLY A 425 6.51 2.43 17.34
N TRP A 426 5.80 2.41 16.21
CA TRP A 426 4.40 2.01 16.17
C TRP A 426 4.22 0.49 16.22
N ARG A 427 3.45 0.02 17.21
CA ARG A 427 3.22 -1.40 17.51
C ARG A 427 2.79 -2.28 16.33
N ARG A 428 2.03 -1.74 15.37
CA ARG A 428 1.56 -2.48 14.18
C ARG A 428 2.69 -2.93 13.25
N TYR A 429 3.86 -2.30 13.35
CA TYR A 429 5.04 -2.66 12.56
C TYR A 429 5.97 -3.63 13.29
N LEU A 430 5.61 -4.02 14.51
CA LEU A 430 6.37 -4.91 15.40
C LEU A 430 5.67 -6.27 15.51
N CYS A 431 6.28 -7.21 16.24
CA CYS A 431 5.84 -8.61 16.26
C CYS A 431 4.82 -8.98 17.35
N PHE A 432 4.54 -8.11 18.33
CA PHE A 432 3.81 -8.51 19.55
C PHE A 432 2.29 -8.41 19.50
N THR A 433 1.67 -9.28 20.29
CA THR A 433 0.25 -9.25 20.69
C THR A 433 0.11 -8.72 22.12
N ASP A 434 -1.11 -8.53 22.63
CA ASP A 434 -1.38 -8.15 24.03
C ASP A 434 -1.10 -9.27 25.05
N MET A 435 -0.49 -10.39 24.62
CA MET A 435 -0.41 -11.60 25.44
C MET A 435 0.67 -11.59 26.53
N TYR A 436 1.55 -10.58 26.60
CA TYR A 436 2.66 -10.52 27.58
C TYR A 436 2.80 -9.15 28.25
N PRO A 437 1.79 -8.70 29.02
CA PRO A 437 1.86 -7.43 29.71
C PRO A 437 2.98 -7.45 30.77
N GLY A 438 3.82 -6.40 30.78
CA GLY A 438 4.87 -6.20 31.78
C GLY A 438 6.28 -6.64 31.39
N GLN A 439 6.46 -7.36 30.28
CA GLN A 439 7.79 -7.68 29.72
C GLN A 439 8.08 -6.94 28.40
N ILE A 440 7.09 -6.22 27.86
CA ILE A 440 7.22 -5.42 26.64
C ILE A 440 7.16 -3.95 27.02
N TYR A 441 8.18 -3.20 26.61
CA TYR A 441 8.33 -1.77 26.87
C TYR A 441 8.30 -1.02 25.55
N GLU A 442 7.21 -0.31 25.30
CA GLU A 442 7.02 0.50 24.12
C GLU A 442 7.62 1.90 24.30
N HIS A 443 8.50 2.26 23.38
CA HIS A 443 9.18 3.54 23.33
C HIS A 443 8.77 4.29 22.08
N HIS A 444 8.71 5.61 22.20
CA HIS A 444 8.62 6.46 21.03
C HIS A 444 9.84 6.21 20.12
N GLU A 445 9.64 6.23 18.80
CA GLU A 445 10.72 5.93 17.83
C GLU A 445 11.95 6.82 18.02
N LYS A 446 11.73 8.06 18.48
CA LYS A 446 12.79 9.03 18.80
C LYS A 446 13.73 8.58 19.92
N SER A 447 13.27 7.73 20.82
CA SER A 447 14.06 7.24 21.95
C SER A 447 15.16 6.27 21.54
N LEU A 448 15.18 5.81 20.27
CA LEU A 448 16.25 4.92 19.77
C LEU A 448 17.65 5.56 19.91
N LYS A 449 17.74 6.89 19.94
CA LYS A 449 18.99 7.61 20.20
C LYS A 449 19.55 7.36 21.60
N HIS A 450 18.71 6.98 22.56
CA HIS A 450 19.09 6.73 23.95
C HIS A 450 19.25 5.22 24.27
N ILE A 451 19.42 4.40 23.24
CA ILE A 451 19.55 2.92 23.35
C ILE A 451 20.68 2.48 24.30
N TYR A 452 21.72 3.30 24.47
CA TYR A 452 22.83 3.06 25.40
C TYR A 452 22.48 3.20 26.89
N THR A 453 21.25 3.61 27.21
CA THR A 453 20.77 3.66 28.60
C THR A 453 20.12 2.35 29.06
N MET A 454 19.95 1.38 28.14
CA MET A 454 19.26 0.10 28.41
C MET A 454 20.17 -0.95 29.07
N GLU A 455 19.60 -1.86 29.87
CA GLU A 455 20.35 -2.89 30.60
C GLU A 455 20.92 -3.95 29.64
N ALA A 456 21.97 -4.66 30.07
CA ALA A 456 22.74 -5.59 29.22
C ALA A 456 22.05 -6.94 28.90
N ASP A 457 20.80 -7.12 29.33
CA ASP A 457 20.03 -8.35 29.15
C ASP A 457 18.68 -8.13 28.44
N ASP A 458 18.34 -6.88 28.12
CA ASP A 458 17.10 -6.56 27.42
C ASP A 458 17.26 -6.78 25.90
N LEU A 459 16.19 -7.27 25.28
CA LEU A 459 16.11 -7.42 23.84
C LEU A 459 15.58 -6.14 23.20
N ILE A 460 16.22 -5.68 22.14
CA ILE A 460 15.83 -4.47 21.42
C ILE A 460 15.28 -4.88 20.07
N GLN A 461 13.99 -4.61 19.84
CA GLN A 461 13.36 -4.81 18.55
C GLN A 461 13.41 -3.53 17.71
N ILE A 462 13.86 -3.69 16.46
CA ILE A 462 13.66 -2.71 15.42
C ILE A 462 12.90 -3.29 14.21
N SER A 463 12.25 -2.41 13.44
CA SER A 463 11.50 -2.75 12.24
C SER A 463 11.96 -1.90 11.06
N SER A 464 12.11 -2.51 9.89
CA SER A 464 12.46 -1.77 8.67
C SER A 464 11.41 -0.71 8.34
N LEU A 465 10.13 -0.93 8.66
CA LEU A 465 9.09 0.09 8.42
C LEU A 465 9.35 1.40 9.18
N HIS A 466 10.02 1.35 10.33
CA HIS A 466 10.39 2.54 11.08
C HIS A 466 11.55 3.24 10.39
N PHE A 467 12.66 2.53 10.21
CA PHE A 467 13.86 3.00 9.51
C PHE A 467 13.58 3.60 8.12
N LEU A 468 12.90 2.84 7.24
CA LEU A 468 12.71 3.20 5.83
C LEU A 468 11.87 4.47 5.66
N ARG A 469 10.99 4.80 6.61
CA ARG A 469 10.21 6.04 6.59
C ARG A 469 11.10 7.26 6.83
N TRP A 470 12.06 7.17 7.73
CA TRP A 470 13.02 8.24 7.98
C TRP A 470 14.07 8.32 6.88
N GLU A 471 14.51 7.19 6.34
CA GLU A 471 15.41 7.13 5.18
C GLU A 471 14.79 7.83 3.97
N ARG A 472 13.51 7.55 3.66
CA ARG A 472 12.77 8.22 2.58
C ARG A 472 12.78 9.75 2.71
N HIS A 473 12.75 10.28 3.93
CA HIS A 473 12.74 11.72 4.22
C HIS A 473 14.14 12.28 4.58
N GLY A 474 15.18 11.45 4.49
CA GLY A 474 16.59 11.79 4.76
C GLY A 474 16.85 12.43 6.12
N ASN A 475 16.26 11.89 7.19
CA ASN A 475 16.58 12.34 8.54
C ASN A 475 17.88 11.69 9.04
N GLU A 476 19.00 12.40 8.94
CA GLU A 476 20.33 11.89 9.28
C GLU A 476 20.44 11.39 10.73
N GLY A 477 19.83 12.09 11.69
CA GLY A 477 19.90 11.70 13.10
C GLY A 477 19.20 10.37 13.39
N PHE A 478 18.11 10.05 12.68
CA PHE A 478 17.47 8.74 12.79
C PHE A 478 18.26 7.65 12.08
N ILE A 479 18.73 7.94 10.87
CA ILE A 479 19.55 7.00 10.09
C ILE A 479 20.79 6.60 10.90
N HIS A 480 21.49 7.57 11.50
CA HIS A 480 22.65 7.33 12.34
C HIS A 480 22.35 6.46 13.58
N ALA A 481 21.20 6.64 14.24
CA ALA A 481 20.83 5.81 15.39
C ALA A 481 20.62 4.34 15.00
N TYR A 482 19.98 4.09 13.84
CA TYR A 482 19.82 2.75 13.31
C TYR A 482 21.15 2.14 12.85
N ASP A 483 21.99 2.91 12.16
CA ASP A 483 23.30 2.45 11.69
C ASP A 483 24.23 2.14 12.86
N THR A 484 24.18 2.93 13.92
CA THR A 484 24.91 2.68 15.15
C THR A 484 24.52 1.33 15.75
N LEU A 485 23.21 1.05 15.88
CA LEU A 485 22.73 -0.25 16.37
C LEU A 485 23.16 -1.42 15.47
N ARG A 486 23.14 -1.23 14.14
CA ARG A 486 23.46 -2.28 13.17
C ARG A 486 24.95 -2.55 13.00
N ASN A 487 25.78 -1.52 13.12
CA ASN A 487 27.21 -1.57 12.79
C ASN A 487 28.12 -1.60 14.03
N ASN A 488 27.64 -1.19 15.21
CA ASN A 488 28.41 -1.26 16.45
C ASN A 488 28.31 -2.66 17.09
N SER A 489 29.03 -3.62 16.50
CA SER A 489 29.09 -5.01 16.99
C SER A 489 29.86 -5.18 18.30
N ALA A 490 30.56 -4.14 18.76
CA ALA A 490 31.20 -4.13 20.07
C ALA A 490 30.16 -4.04 21.19
N ASP A 491 29.17 -3.16 21.03
CA ASP A 491 28.15 -2.89 22.05
C ASP A 491 26.84 -3.66 21.83
N PHE A 492 26.53 -4.06 20.59
CA PHE A 492 25.27 -4.73 20.26
C PHE A 492 25.48 -6.03 19.49
N GLU A 493 24.78 -7.07 19.93
CA GLU A 493 24.76 -8.38 19.29
C GLU A 493 23.43 -8.61 18.59
N LEU A 494 23.46 -8.94 17.29
CA LEU A 494 22.28 -9.34 16.54
C LEU A 494 21.87 -10.76 16.94
N MET A 495 20.78 -10.88 17.70
CA MET A 495 20.25 -12.15 18.20
C MET A 495 19.42 -12.88 17.15
N ALA A 496 18.63 -12.16 16.36
CA ALA A 496 17.79 -12.73 15.32
C ALA A 496 17.41 -11.70 14.26
N ARG A 497 17.23 -12.18 13.03
CA ARG A 497 16.75 -11.39 11.90
C ARG A 497 15.69 -12.16 11.13
N PHE A 498 14.54 -11.53 10.93
CA PHE A 498 13.44 -12.06 10.14
C PHE A 498 13.27 -11.15 8.93
N ASP A 499 13.64 -11.65 7.75
CA ASP A 499 13.46 -10.95 6.49
C ASP A 499 12.67 -11.81 5.51
N ASN A 500 11.90 -11.15 4.65
CA ASN A 500 11.22 -11.81 3.54
C ASN A 500 11.54 -11.06 2.23
N SER A 501 12.06 -11.81 1.26
CA SER A 501 12.50 -11.26 -0.03
C SER A 501 11.44 -11.45 -1.10
N PHE A 502 11.51 -10.66 -2.16
CA PHE A 502 10.68 -10.82 -3.34
C PHE A 502 11.48 -10.42 -4.58
N LEU A 503 10.96 -10.76 -5.76
CA LEU A 503 11.65 -10.52 -7.02
C LEU A 503 12.02 -9.04 -7.17
N ASN A 504 13.32 -8.76 -7.35
CA ASN A 504 13.87 -7.41 -7.53
C ASN A 504 13.64 -6.45 -6.35
N LYS A 505 13.50 -6.95 -5.11
CA LYS A 505 13.32 -6.11 -3.90
C LYS A 505 14.31 -4.94 -3.81
N LYS A 506 15.62 -5.16 -4.06
CA LYS A 506 16.64 -4.09 -4.04
C LYS A 506 16.37 -2.97 -5.05
N PHE A 507 16.00 -3.33 -6.28
CA PHE A 507 15.68 -2.36 -7.33
C PHE A 507 14.46 -1.52 -6.94
N TYR A 508 13.39 -2.14 -6.43
CA TYR A 508 12.20 -1.41 -6.02
C TYR A 508 12.44 -0.55 -4.77
N THR A 509 13.27 -1.02 -3.84
CA THR A 509 13.71 -0.24 -2.67
C THR A 509 14.48 1.03 -3.10
N ALA A 510 15.24 0.97 -4.20
CA ALA A 510 15.92 2.14 -4.73
C ALA A 510 14.97 3.18 -5.38
N LEU A 511 13.77 2.77 -5.83
CA LEU A 511 12.76 3.71 -6.32
C LEU A 511 12.07 4.44 -5.16
N ASP A 512 11.71 3.69 -4.11
CA ASP A 512 11.21 4.19 -2.83
C ASP A 512 11.55 3.16 -1.74
N PRO A 513 12.27 3.55 -0.66
CA PRO A 513 12.63 2.64 0.42
C PRO A 513 11.44 1.87 0.99
N MET A 514 10.26 2.49 1.03
CA MET A 514 9.04 1.89 1.58
C MET A 514 8.57 0.66 0.80
N PHE A 515 8.99 0.48 -0.46
CA PHE A 515 8.62 -0.69 -1.26
C PHE A 515 9.28 -1.99 -0.78
N ALA A 516 10.35 -1.90 0.03
CA ALA A 516 11.01 -3.09 0.59
C ALA A 516 10.07 -3.96 1.42
N CYS A 517 9.03 -3.35 2.01
CA CYS A 517 8.06 -4.04 2.83
C CYS A 517 6.61 -3.71 2.45
N TYR A 518 6.28 -2.48 2.05
CA TYR A 518 4.92 -2.03 1.69
C TYR A 518 3.84 -2.63 2.62
N PHE A 519 4.01 -2.47 3.94
CA PHE A 519 3.18 -3.03 5.02
C PHE A 519 3.07 -4.56 5.11
N ILE A 520 3.71 -5.30 4.21
CA ILE A 520 3.68 -6.75 4.15
C ILE A 520 5.06 -7.26 4.57
N SER A 521 5.11 -7.94 5.72
CA SER A 521 6.32 -8.62 6.19
C SER A 521 7.57 -7.73 6.27
N PRO A 522 7.59 -6.67 7.09
CA PRO A 522 8.78 -5.82 7.28
C PRO A 522 9.97 -6.61 7.84
N THR A 523 11.20 -6.21 7.55
CA THR A 523 12.36 -6.84 8.19
C THR A 523 12.34 -6.52 9.68
N LEU A 524 12.43 -7.54 10.52
CA LEU A 524 12.55 -7.38 11.97
C LEU A 524 13.92 -7.85 12.42
N GLU A 525 14.58 -7.04 13.24
CA GLU A 525 15.89 -7.34 13.80
C GLU A 525 15.83 -7.18 15.32
N PHE A 526 16.49 -8.10 16.01
CA PHE A 526 16.52 -8.19 17.46
C PHE A 526 17.96 -8.12 17.93
N TYR A 527 18.26 -7.15 18.77
CA TYR A 527 19.59 -6.91 19.31
C TYR A 527 19.60 -7.12 20.82
N ARG A 528 20.74 -7.55 21.35
CA ARG A 528 21.03 -7.52 22.78
C ARG A 528 22.23 -6.62 22.98
N ARG A 529 22.18 -5.77 24.01
CA ARG A 529 23.35 -5.01 24.41
C ARG A 529 24.35 -5.95 25.06
N ARG A 530 25.61 -5.94 24.65
CA ARG A 530 26.65 -6.69 25.36
C ARG A 530 26.88 -6.05 26.71
N GLN A 531 27.07 -6.87 27.75
CA GLN A 531 27.67 -6.33 28.98
C GLN A 531 28.95 -5.63 28.57
N PRO A 532 29.20 -4.39 29.04
CA PRO A 532 30.49 -3.78 28.80
C PRO A 532 31.51 -4.81 29.26
N GLN A 533 32.29 -5.35 28.31
CA GLN A 533 33.53 -6.02 28.69
C GLN A 533 34.17 -5.06 29.69
N GLN A 534 34.65 -5.54 30.83
CA GLN A 534 35.53 -4.72 31.65
C GLN A 534 36.66 -4.28 30.73
N ILE A 535 36.54 -3.08 30.14
CA ILE A 535 37.56 -2.49 29.29
C ILE A 535 38.62 -2.04 30.30
N HIS A 536 39.45 -3.00 30.70
CA HIS A 536 40.64 -2.76 31.51
C HIS A 536 41.72 -2.00 30.72
N SER A 537 41.39 -1.39 29.57
CA SER A 537 42.37 -0.73 28.70
C SER A 537 42.03 0.69 28.24
N GLN A 538 40.90 1.27 28.68
CA GLN A 538 40.61 2.71 28.44
C GLN A 538 40.53 3.52 29.73
N VAL A 539 40.21 2.90 30.86
CA VAL A 539 40.35 3.55 32.19
C VAL A 539 41.82 3.83 32.52
N ALA A 540 42.76 3.03 31.99
CA ALA A 540 44.19 3.30 32.09
C ALA A 540 44.60 4.61 31.35
N GLN A 541 43.88 5.00 30.30
CA GLN A 541 44.12 6.28 29.61
C GLN A 541 43.46 7.46 30.33
N SER A 542 42.31 7.27 30.99
CA SER A 542 41.71 8.32 31.82
C SER A 542 42.48 8.55 33.13
N GLU A 543 43.06 7.52 33.73
CA GLU A 543 43.93 7.66 34.91
C GLU A 543 45.26 8.34 34.56
N GLN A 544 45.83 8.05 33.37
CA GLN A 544 46.98 8.81 32.85
C GLN A 544 46.63 10.27 32.55
N LEU A 545 45.42 10.55 32.06
CA LEU A 545 44.95 11.91 31.80
C LEU A 545 44.72 12.69 33.11
N HIS A 546 44.13 12.06 34.13
CA HIS A 546 43.98 12.66 35.46
C HIS A 546 45.31 12.90 36.16
N ALA A 547 46.28 11.98 36.03
CA ALA A 547 47.64 12.16 36.55
C ALA A 547 48.40 13.30 35.83
N LEU A 548 48.20 13.45 34.53
CA LEU A 548 48.80 14.53 33.73
C LEU A 548 48.20 15.90 34.09
N ILE A 549 46.88 15.97 34.28
CA ILE A 549 46.15 17.19 34.70
C ILE A 549 46.53 17.57 36.14
N ALA A 550 46.69 16.60 37.04
CA ALA A 550 47.12 16.83 38.42
C ALA A 550 48.58 17.29 38.56
N SER A 551 49.40 17.14 37.52
CA SER A 551 50.82 17.54 37.51
C SER A 551 51.06 18.99 37.06
N LEU A 552 50.01 19.74 36.73
CA LEU A 552 50.10 21.14 36.30
C LEU A 552 50.25 22.10 37.50
N PRO A 553 51.16 23.10 37.46
CA PRO A 553 51.40 24.00 38.59
C PRO A 553 50.16 24.85 38.96
N HIS A 554 49.95 25.04 40.26
CA HIS A 554 48.84 25.78 40.87
C HIS A 554 48.86 27.29 40.58
N THR A 555 48.55 27.71 39.36
CA THR A 555 48.13 29.08 39.05
C THR A 555 47.23 29.06 37.81
N GLN A 556 46.01 28.53 37.93
CA GLN A 556 44.88 28.78 37.01
C GLN A 556 43.62 28.10 37.52
N VAL A 557 42.85 28.81 38.34
CA VAL A 557 41.62 28.30 38.96
C VAL A 557 40.42 28.29 37.98
N HIS A 558 40.56 28.75 36.74
CA HIS A 558 39.41 28.84 35.81
C HIS A 558 39.16 27.64 34.89
N LEU A 559 40.16 26.78 34.60
CA LEU A 559 39.97 25.62 33.70
C LEU A 559 39.33 24.39 34.39
N ASN A 560 39.46 24.26 35.72
CA ASN A 560 38.86 23.15 36.46
C ASN A 560 37.32 23.18 36.47
N SER A 561 36.69 24.31 36.17
CA SER A 561 35.22 24.41 36.08
C SER A 561 34.66 23.85 34.77
N LEU A 562 35.46 23.81 33.70
CA LEU A 562 35.07 23.26 32.40
C LEU A 562 35.33 21.74 32.30
N CYS A 563 36.31 21.22 33.05
CA CYS A 563 36.71 19.81 33.00
C CYS A 563 36.08 18.92 34.08
N ASN A 564 35.50 19.48 35.15
CA ASN A 564 34.84 18.70 36.22
C ASN A 564 33.35 18.40 35.98
N THR A 565 32.82 18.74 34.80
CA THR A 565 31.50 18.28 34.37
C THR A 565 31.62 16.84 33.84
N PRO A 566 30.79 15.88 34.28
CA PRO A 566 30.81 14.48 33.80
C PRO A 566 30.38 14.29 32.32
N LEU A 567 30.58 15.30 31.47
CA LEU A 567 29.81 15.57 30.26
C LEU A 567 30.67 15.91 29.04
N LEU A 568 31.93 15.47 29.00
CA LEU A 568 32.80 15.68 27.83
C LEU A 568 32.55 14.68 26.67
N PHE A 569 31.60 13.77 26.81
CA PHE A 569 31.12 12.89 25.73
C PHE A 569 29.77 13.31 25.12
N ASP A 570 29.16 14.42 25.57
CA ASP A 570 27.82 14.84 25.14
C ASP A 570 27.78 16.30 24.65
N LEU A 571 28.80 16.72 23.89
CA LEU A 571 28.80 18.01 23.20
C LEU A 571 27.94 17.98 21.92
N ASN A 572 26.69 17.52 22.03
CA ASN A 572 25.68 17.77 21.00
C ASN A 572 24.36 18.36 21.54
N ASP A 573 24.10 18.41 22.85
CA ASP A 573 22.77 18.84 23.33
C ASP A 573 22.71 19.64 24.66
N SER A 574 23.83 20.15 25.19
CA SER A 574 23.78 21.08 26.34
C SER A 574 24.17 22.50 25.96
N PHE A 575 23.18 23.40 26.03
CA PHE A 575 23.24 24.88 26.01
C PHE A 575 24.62 25.51 26.31
N VAL A 576 25.47 25.58 25.29
CA VAL A 576 26.53 26.58 25.20
C VAL A 576 26.39 27.14 23.80
N SER A 577 25.95 28.39 23.68
CA SER A 577 25.82 28.99 22.37
C SER A 577 27.22 29.10 21.73
N GLN A 578 27.28 29.04 20.41
CA GLN A 578 28.55 29.20 19.67
C GLN A 578 29.25 30.53 20.01
N GLU A 579 28.47 31.52 20.44
CA GLU A 579 28.91 32.83 20.90
C GLU A 579 29.61 32.75 22.28
N ASP A 580 29.14 31.87 23.18
CA ASP A 580 29.74 31.68 24.51
C ASP A 580 31.13 31.03 24.44
N ILE A 581 31.33 30.04 23.54
CA ILE A 581 32.64 29.40 23.35
C ILE A 581 33.63 30.41 22.76
N THR A 582 33.20 31.20 21.78
CA THR A 582 34.06 32.21 21.14
C THR A 582 34.45 33.31 22.13
N ASN A 583 33.49 33.79 22.93
CA ASN A 583 33.73 34.80 23.96
C ASN A 583 34.65 34.31 25.08
N GLU A 584 34.64 33.02 25.44
CA GLU A 584 35.57 32.46 26.43
C GLU A 584 36.97 32.23 25.84
N LEU A 585 37.06 31.80 24.57
CA LEU A 585 38.34 31.68 23.89
C LEU A 585 39.02 33.05 23.71
N GLU A 586 38.25 34.13 23.53
CA GLU A 586 38.79 35.49 23.44
C GLU A 586 39.43 36.01 24.75
N LYS A 587 39.14 35.38 25.89
CA LYS A 587 39.66 35.78 27.22
C LYS A 587 40.97 35.11 27.60
N ILE A 588 41.41 34.10 26.85
CA ILE A 588 42.64 33.34 27.12
C ILE A 588 43.76 33.69 26.12
N GLY A 589 45.01 33.43 26.51
CA GLY A 589 46.20 33.77 25.72
C GLY A 589 46.41 32.85 24.50
N ASP A 590 47.20 33.29 23.53
CA ASP A 590 47.38 32.61 22.24
C ASP A 590 47.90 31.16 22.37
N GLU A 591 48.81 30.89 23.30
CA GLU A 591 49.32 29.53 23.54
C GLU A 591 48.24 28.56 24.06
N GLU A 592 47.30 29.08 24.85
CA GLU A 592 46.20 28.28 25.43
C GLU A 592 45.10 28.02 24.40
N ARG A 593 44.85 28.99 23.51
CA ARG A 593 43.96 28.77 22.35
C ARG A 593 44.51 27.71 21.41
N ILE A 594 45.82 27.71 21.14
CA ILE A 594 46.47 26.71 20.29
C ILE A 594 46.36 25.31 20.93
N ARG A 595 46.56 25.19 22.24
CA ARG A 595 46.36 23.92 22.96
C ARG A 595 44.91 23.44 22.94
N PHE A 596 43.96 24.34 23.15
CA PHE A 596 42.54 24.02 23.04
C PHE A 596 42.20 23.53 21.64
N TYR A 597 42.73 24.18 20.61
CA TYR A 597 42.55 23.82 19.21
C TYR A 597 43.12 22.43 18.87
N ASP A 598 44.33 22.11 19.35
CA ASP A 598 44.95 20.80 19.13
C ASP A 598 44.17 19.67 19.80
N ILE A 599 43.65 19.91 21.01
CA ILE A 599 42.75 18.99 21.71
C ILE A 599 41.44 18.81 20.93
N TYR A 600 40.79 19.91 20.55
CA TYR A 600 39.52 19.92 19.82
C TYR A 600 39.62 19.22 18.45
N LYS A 601 40.74 19.38 17.76
CA LYS A 601 41.05 18.73 16.47
C LYS A 601 41.35 17.24 16.62
N HIS A 602 41.96 16.82 17.73
CA HIS A 602 42.24 15.41 18.03
C HIS A 602 40.96 14.60 18.29
N PHE A 603 39.90 15.25 18.81
CA PHE A 603 38.60 14.62 19.11
C PHE A 603 37.57 14.68 17.96
N GLY A 604 37.93 15.21 16.79
CA GLY A 604 37.16 15.01 15.55
C GLY A 604 35.82 15.75 15.40
N VAL A 605 35.57 16.81 16.18
CA VAL A 605 34.33 17.60 16.11
C VAL A 605 34.34 18.52 14.88
N ARG A 606 33.41 18.33 13.94
CA ARG A 606 33.35 19.07 12.66
C ARG A 606 32.47 20.32 12.71
N HIS A 607 32.82 21.32 13.51
CA HIS A 607 32.27 22.68 13.33
C HIS A 607 33.29 23.57 12.61
N GLN A 608 33.12 23.75 11.30
CA GLN A 608 34.03 24.52 10.44
C GLN A 608 34.17 26.02 10.81
N SER A 609 33.23 26.58 11.56
CA SER A 609 33.22 27.98 11.99
C SER A 609 34.01 28.24 13.28
N VAL A 610 34.21 27.23 14.14
CA VAL A 610 35.02 27.32 15.37
C VAL A 610 36.50 27.09 15.06
N LEU A 611 36.79 26.37 13.97
CA LEU A 611 38.14 26.11 13.50
C LEU A 611 38.77 27.29 12.71
N LYS A 612 37.98 28.29 12.35
CA LYS A 612 38.33 29.43 11.49
C LYS A 612 38.58 30.65 12.36
#